data_AF-X0YK83-F1
#
_entry.id   AF-X0YK83-F1
#
_cell.length_a   1.000
_cell.length_b   1.000
_cell.length_c   1.000
_cell.angle_alpha   90.00
_cell.angle_beta   90.00
_cell.angle_gamma   90.00
#
_symmetry.space_group_name_H-M   'P 1'
#
loop_
_entity.id
_entity.type
_entity.pdbx_description
1 polymer ?
#
loop_
_entity_poly.entity_id
_entity_poly.type
_entity_poly.pdbx_seq_one_letter_code
_entity_poly.pdbx_strand_id
1 'polypeptide(L)'
;MYILRTIISQGWSPILITAVAIAGYVYEWPIGAVIPALAIILVIGLVVAATGAKEKELELSSLRLKELAGHFNRRFAGNSSLSIFAIIDSLFNIDNPKLWDWARACDMSQRVFNTWCSSFIGRVESDIRTRRLTVYLRTYLNELWLVNSHYYEFVEQFYEIAEKVEIPPETIDQYNRFVMEYNAFAQDFRDSISELRKIAKTEIEPPALIYRILLPRFQVW
;
A
#
# COMPACT_ATOMS: atom_id res chain seq x y z
N MET A 1 -5.24 30.55 7.47
CA MET A 1 -5.98 29.67 8.43
C MET A 1 -5.31 28.30 8.67
N TYR A 2 -4.35 27.84 7.85
CA TYR A 2 -3.62 26.57 8.06
C TYR A 2 -2.47 26.67 9.08
N ILE A 3 -1.71 27.77 9.05
CA ILE A 3 -0.53 27.99 9.92
C ILE A 3 -0.92 28.06 11.40
N LEU A 4 -2.06 28.70 11.72
CA LEU A 4 -2.58 28.75 13.08
C LEU A 4 -2.86 27.33 13.61
N ARG A 5 -3.42 26.45 12.77
CA ARG A 5 -3.75 25.07 13.14
C ARG A 5 -2.50 24.21 13.36
N THR A 6 -1.45 24.43 12.56
CA THR A 6 -0.16 23.75 12.72
C THR A 6 0.57 24.19 13.98
N ILE A 7 0.55 25.50 14.29
CA ILE A 7 1.08 26.06 15.54
C ILE A 7 0.26 25.55 16.74
N ILE A 8 -1.07 25.45 16.59
CA ILE A 8 -2.00 24.83 17.56
C ILE A 8 -1.65 23.37 17.85
N SER A 9 -1.31 22.58 16.83
CA SER A 9 -1.05 21.15 17.00
C SER A 9 0.35 20.77 17.48
N GLN A 10 1.37 21.63 17.30
CA GLN A 10 2.77 21.26 17.59
C GLN A 10 3.45 22.06 18.73
N GLY A 11 2.86 23.16 19.21
CA GLY A 11 3.56 24.06 20.14
C GLY A 11 2.74 24.63 21.30
N TRP A 12 1.48 24.22 21.48
CA TRP A 12 0.62 24.86 22.49
C TRP A 12 0.94 24.49 23.93
N SER A 13 1.40 23.26 24.19
CA SER A 13 1.74 22.83 25.55
C SER A 13 2.89 23.66 26.16
N PRO A 14 4.04 23.88 25.48
CA PRO A 14 5.09 24.77 26.00
C PRO A 14 4.62 26.22 26.24
N ILE A 15 3.79 26.76 25.35
CA ILE A 15 3.24 28.13 25.48
C ILE A 15 2.28 28.22 26.66
N LEU A 16 1.39 27.24 26.82
CA LEU A 16 0.46 27.14 27.95
C LEU A 16 1.17 26.91 29.28
N ILE A 17 2.20 26.04 29.30
CA ILE A 17 3.05 25.82 30.48
C ILE A 17 3.70 27.13 30.90
N THR A 18 4.26 27.87 29.94
CA THR A 18 4.91 29.16 30.21
C THR A 18 3.90 30.19 30.71
N ALA A 19 2.73 30.30 30.08
CA ALA A 19 1.68 31.24 30.48
C ALA A 19 1.09 30.92 31.87
N VAL A 20 0.83 29.65 32.16
CA VAL A 20 0.32 29.19 33.47
C VAL A 20 1.38 29.34 34.56
N ALA A 21 2.66 29.11 34.25
CA ALA A 21 3.75 29.35 35.18
C ALA A 21 3.89 30.84 35.52
N ILE A 22 3.83 31.73 34.52
CA ILE A 22 3.87 33.19 34.73
C ILE A 22 2.66 33.65 35.53
N ALA A 23 1.45 33.19 35.20
CA ALA A 23 0.24 33.55 35.93
C ALA A 23 0.27 33.03 37.38
N GLY A 24 0.67 31.78 37.59
CA GLY A 24 0.79 31.20 38.93
C GLY A 24 1.82 31.94 39.80
N TYR A 25 2.90 32.45 39.19
CA TYR A 25 3.87 33.30 39.87
C TYR A 25 3.30 34.68 40.24
N VAL A 26 2.61 35.34 39.29
CA VAL A 26 2.03 36.68 39.49
C VAL A 26 0.88 36.69 40.51
N TYR A 27 0.05 35.65 40.53
CA TYR A 27 -1.10 35.53 41.42
C TYR A 27 -0.79 34.71 42.69
N GLU A 28 0.48 34.38 42.95
CA GLU A 28 0.95 33.62 44.12
C GLU A 28 0.15 32.33 44.38
N TRP A 29 -0.19 31.60 43.31
CA TRP A 29 -0.92 30.35 43.46
C TRP A 29 -0.10 29.32 44.26
N PRO A 30 -0.75 28.54 45.15
CA PRO A 30 -0.04 27.55 45.93
C PRO A 30 0.66 26.56 45.00
N ILE A 31 1.95 26.34 45.26
CA ILE A 31 2.81 25.46 44.44
C ILE A 31 2.20 24.06 44.30
N GLY A 32 1.51 23.60 45.35
CA GLY A 32 0.78 22.33 45.36
C GLY A 32 -0.35 22.21 44.32
N ALA A 33 -0.87 23.32 43.79
CA ALA A 33 -1.87 23.34 42.72
C ALA A 33 -1.26 23.60 41.33
N VAL A 34 -0.19 24.40 41.26
CA VAL A 34 0.47 24.76 39.99
C VAL A 34 1.21 23.57 39.38
N ILE A 35 1.99 22.83 40.19
CA ILE A 35 2.75 21.66 39.74
C ILE A 35 1.86 20.60 39.07
N PRO A 36 0.76 20.12 39.70
CA PRO A 36 -0.09 19.11 39.08
C PRO A 36 -0.79 19.63 37.81
N ALA A 37 -1.18 20.91 37.77
CA ALA A 37 -1.77 21.50 36.58
C ALA A 37 -0.78 21.50 35.40
N LEU A 38 0.47 21.88 35.63
CA LEU A 38 1.52 21.84 34.60
C LEU A 38 1.83 20.41 34.15
N ALA A 39 1.85 19.44 35.07
CA ALA A 39 2.05 18.04 34.74
C ALA A 39 0.95 17.48 33.83
N ILE A 40 -0.32 17.82 34.11
CA ILE A 40 -1.47 17.42 33.28
C ILE A 40 -1.36 18.04 31.87
N ILE A 41 -1.05 19.34 31.77
CA ILE A 41 -0.88 20.03 30.48
C ILE A 41 0.26 19.41 29.66
N LEU A 42 1.34 19.01 30.31
CA LEU A 42 2.45 18.32 29.66
C LEU A 42 2.03 16.96 29.11
N VAL A 43 1.33 16.15 29.91
CA VAL A 43 0.85 14.83 29.48
C VAL A 43 -0.11 14.94 28.28
N ILE A 44 -1.07 15.87 28.34
CA ILE A 44 -1.99 16.12 27.22
C ILE A 44 -1.21 16.57 25.98
N GLY A 45 -0.26 17.49 26.15
CA GLY A 45 0.60 17.97 25.07
C GLY A 45 1.40 16.86 24.40
N LEU A 46 1.99 15.96 25.19
CA LEU A 46 2.72 14.79 24.72
C LEU A 46 1.81 13.82 23.96
N VAL A 47 0.62 13.54 24.47
CA VAL A 47 -0.36 12.65 23.80
C VAL A 47 -0.78 13.23 22.45
N VAL A 48 -1.08 14.52 22.38
CA VAL A 48 -1.45 15.21 21.13
C VAL A 48 -0.29 15.20 20.14
N ALA A 49 0.94 15.52 20.58
CA ALA A 49 2.12 15.50 19.73
C ALA A 49 2.41 14.09 19.20
N ALA A 50 2.33 13.06 20.05
CA ALA A 50 2.52 11.67 19.65
C ALA A 50 1.45 11.21 18.65
N THR A 51 0.21 11.64 18.82
CA THR A 51 -0.90 11.30 17.90
C THR A 51 -0.71 12.00 16.55
N GLY A 52 -0.33 13.28 16.56
CA GLY A 52 -0.07 14.05 15.34
C GLY A 52 1.16 13.56 14.56
N ALA A 53 2.20 13.09 15.26
CA ALA A 53 3.36 12.46 14.61
C ALA A 53 2.95 11.17 13.87
N LYS A 54 2.14 10.33 14.51
CA LYS A 54 1.60 9.10 13.90
C LYS A 54 0.71 9.38 12.70
N GLU A 55 -0.13 10.42 12.76
CA GLU A 55 -0.99 10.81 11.64
C GLU A 55 -0.16 11.20 10.42
N LYS A 56 0.90 11.99 10.61
CA LYS A 56 1.84 12.36 9.53
C LYS A 56 2.60 11.17 8.95
N GLU A 57 3.02 10.24 9.81
CA GLU A 57 3.69 9.00 9.39
C GLU A 57 2.75 8.15 8.53
N LEU A 58 1.49 8.03 8.94
CA LEU A 58 0.46 7.31 8.21
C LEU A 58 0.11 7.98 6.87
N GLU A 59 0.02 9.31 6.82
CA GLU A 59 -0.13 10.07 5.56
C GLU A 59 1.02 9.76 4.59
N LEU A 60 2.27 9.79 5.06
CA LEU A 60 3.45 9.49 4.22
C LEU A 60 3.41 8.05 3.68
N SER A 61 3.21 7.06 4.55
CA SER A 61 3.16 5.66 4.13
C SER A 61 2.00 5.37 3.19
N SER A 62 0.90 6.12 3.30
CA SER A 62 -0.23 6.00 2.39
C SER A 62 0.01 6.59 1.00
N LEU A 63 0.79 7.68 0.91
CA LEU A 63 1.25 8.22 -0.36
C LEU A 63 2.14 7.21 -1.07
N ARG A 64 3.06 6.57 -0.35
CA ARG A 64 3.90 5.49 -0.87
C ARG A 64 3.07 4.33 -1.42
N LEU A 65 1.99 3.96 -0.74
CA LEU A 65 1.06 2.92 -1.20
C LEU A 65 0.26 3.34 -2.44
N LYS A 66 -0.15 4.61 -2.54
CA LYS A 66 -0.73 5.17 -3.77
C LYS A 66 0.26 5.09 -4.93
N GLU A 67 1.52 5.47 -4.69
CA GLU A 67 2.59 5.39 -5.70
C GLU A 67 2.83 3.95 -6.17
N LEU A 68 2.85 2.99 -5.25
CA LEU A 68 2.97 1.56 -5.58
C LEU A 68 1.78 1.06 -6.39
N ALA A 69 0.55 1.39 -6.01
CA ALA A 69 -0.64 1.02 -6.78
C ALA A 69 -0.64 1.64 -8.18
N GLY A 70 -0.20 2.90 -8.29
CA GLY A 70 0.00 3.58 -9.58
C GLY A 70 1.09 2.93 -10.44
N HIS A 71 2.22 2.58 -9.81
CA HIS A 71 3.31 1.87 -10.47
C HIS A 71 2.85 0.52 -11.00
N PHE A 72 2.15 -0.27 -10.16
CA PHE A 72 1.56 -1.54 -10.56
C PHE A 72 0.62 -1.38 -11.75
N ASN A 73 -0.34 -0.45 -11.66
CA ASN A 73 -1.31 -0.23 -12.72
C ASN A 73 -0.65 0.13 -14.06
N ARG A 74 0.39 0.95 -14.02
CA ARG A 74 1.15 1.35 -15.22
C ARG A 74 2.00 0.22 -15.79
N ARG A 75 2.59 -0.60 -14.93
CA ARG A 75 3.63 -1.57 -15.34
C ARG A 75 3.12 -2.98 -15.57
N PHE A 76 2.12 -3.41 -14.81
CA PHE A 76 1.63 -4.79 -14.78
C PHE A 76 0.12 -4.91 -15.07
N ALA A 77 -0.60 -3.80 -15.22
CA ALA A 77 -2.00 -3.82 -15.61
C ALA A 77 -2.23 -2.99 -16.89
N GLY A 78 -3.51 -2.81 -17.24
CA GLY A 78 -3.94 -2.04 -18.40
C GLY A 78 -3.47 -2.69 -19.70
N ASN A 79 -2.91 -1.85 -20.57
CA ASN A 79 -2.34 -2.23 -21.86
C ASN A 79 -0.82 -2.47 -21.77
N SER A 80 -0.28 -2.72 -20.58
CA SER A 80 1.15 -2.98 -20.43
C SER A 80 1.53 -4.30 -21.10
N SER A 81 2.57 -4.27 -21.92
CA SER A 81 3.20 -5.47 -22.50
C SER A 81 3.88 -6.34 -21.45
N LEU A 82 4.09 -5.85 -20.23
CA LEU A 82 4.61 -6.64 -19.11
C LEU A 82 3.52 -7.04 -18.11
N SER A 83 2.25 -6.97 -18.49
CA SER A 83 1.19 -7.59 -17.70
C SER A 83 1.16 -9.10 -17.91
N ILE A 84 0.74 -9.85 -16.89
CA ILE A 84 0.55 -11.30 -17.02
C ILE A 84 -0.52 -11.60 -18.07
N PHE A 85 -1.53 -10.74 -18.21
CA PHE A 85 -2.58 -10.86 -19.22
C PHE A 85 -2.03 -10.73 -20.65
N ALA A 86 -1.12 -9.78 -20.91
CA ALA A 86 -0.46 -9.67 -22.21
C ALA A 86 0.42 -10.89 -22.54
N ILE A 87 1.03 -11.50 -21.53
CA ILE A 87 1.79 -12.75 -21.68
C ILE A 87 0.84 -13.91 -21.95
N ILE A 88 -0.31 -13.99 -21.26
CA ILE A 88 -1.34 -14.99 -21.52
C ILE A 88 -1.90 -14.86 -22.95
N ASP A 89 -2.11 -13.64 -23.43
CA ASP A 89 -2.60 -13.39 -24.78
C ASP A 89 -1.63 -13.91 -25.86
N SER A 90 -0.33 -13.95 -25.58
CA SER A 90 0.63 -14.52 -26.53
C SER A 90 0.42 -16.02 -26.80
N LEU A 91 -0.27 -16.74 -25.89
CA LEU A 91 -0.62 -18.15 -26.08
C LEU A 91 -1.64 -18.38 -27.20
N PHE A 92 -2.33 -17.34 -27.68
CA PHE A 92 -3.18 -17.46 -28.87
C PHE A 92 -2.38 -17.82 -30.14
N ASN A 93 -1.05 -17.65 -30.13
CA ASN A 93 -0.17 -18.08 -31.22
C ASN A 93 0.11 -19.60 -31.21
N ILE A 94 -0.33 -20.32 -30.18
CA ILE A 94 -0.18 -21.78 -30.07
C ILE A 94 -1.49 -22.42 -30.53
N ASP A 95 -1.43 -23.39 -31.45
CA ASP A 95 -2.60 -24.13 -31.93
C ASP A 95 -3.13 -25.13 -30.88
N ASN A 96 -3.71 -24.61 -29.80
CA ASN A 96 -4.33 -25.41 -28.73
C ASN A 96 -5.66 -24.79 -28.26
N PRO A 97 -6.81 -25.36 -28.67
CA PRO A 97 -8.14 -24.82 -28.35
C PRO A 97 -8.40 -24.70 -26.84
N LYS A 98 -7.87 -25.61 -26.01
CA LYS A 98 -8.06 -25.55 -24.56
C LYS A 98 -7.32 -24.37 -23.93
N LEU A 99 -6.15 -24.02 -24.47
CA LEU A 99 -5.41 -22.83 -24.01
C LEU A 99 -6.12 -21.56 -24.42
N TRP A 100 -6.71 -21.52 -25.61
CA TRP A 100 -7.47 -20.37 -26.07
C TRP A 100 -8.70 -20.11 -25.21
N ASP A 101 -9.40 -21.17 -24.79
CA ASP A 101 -10.57 -21.03 -23.91
C ASP A 101 -10.17 -20.51 -22.52
N TRP A 102 -9.05 -20.99 -21.97
CA TRP A 102 -8.50 -20.46 -20.72
C TRP A 102 -8.03 -19.00 -20.87
N ALA A 103 -7.24 -18.68 -21.89
CA ALA A 103 -6.76 -17.32 -22.15
C ALA A 103 -7.93 -16.34 -22.36
N ARG A 104 -8.99 -16.75 -23.05
CA ARG A 104 -10.21 -15.95 -23.22
C ARG A 104 -10.94 -15.72 -21.89
N ALA A 105 -10.94 -16.68 -20.97
CA ALA A 105 -11.49 -16.47 -19.64
C ALA A 105 -10.68 -15.42 -18.84
N CYS A 106 -9.37 -15.33 -19.07
CA CYS A 106 -8.50 -14.34 -18.45
C CYS A 106 -8.77 -12.89 -18.91
N ASP A 107 -9.30 -12.65 -20.13
CA ASP A 107 -9.67 -11.29 -20.60
C ASP A 107 -10.69 -10.61 -19.67
N MET A 108 -11.70 -11.36 -19.19
CA MET A 108 -12.65 -10.82 -18.23
C MET A 108 -11.99 -10.43 -16.91
N SER A 109 -11.05 -11.24 -16.44
CA SER A 109 -10.26 -10.93 -15.25
C SER A 109 -9.42 -9.68 -15.46
N GLN A 110 -8.74 -9.52 -16.59
CA GLN A 110 -7.96 -8.33 -16.91
C GLN A 110 -8.80 -7.04 -16.80
N ARG A 111 -10.02 -7.05 -17.33
CA ARG A 111 -10.94 -5.89 -17.23
C ARG A 111 -11.30 -5.55 -15.78
N VAL A 112 -11.55 -6.56 -14.96
CA VAL A 112 -11.83 -6.39 -13.52
C VAL A 112 -10.61 -5.80 -12.82
N PHE A 113 -9.40 -6.32 -13.08
CA PHE A 113 -8.16 -5.78 -12.53
C PHE A 113 -7.95 -4.32 -12.91
N ASN A 114 -8.11 -3.97 -14.18
CA ASN A 114 -7.94 -2.60 -14.67
C ASN A 114 -8.94 -1.62 -14.04
N THR A 115 -10.20 -2.05 -13.91
CA THR A 115 -11.26 -1.26 -13.26
C THR A 115 -10.97 -1.10 -11.77
N TRP A 116 -10.52 -2.15 -11.10
CA TRP A 116 -10.16 -2.08 -9.69
C TRP A 116 -8.97 -1.13 -9.49
N CYS A 117 -7.89 -1.25 -10.26
CA CYS A 117 -6.70 -0.42 -10.10
C CYS A 117 -7.02 1.07 -10.28
N SER A 118 -7.76 1.41 -11.34
CA SER A 118 -8.18 2.79 -11.60
C SER A 118 -9.09 3.34 -10.50
N SER A 119 -10.06 2.55 -10.04
CA SER A 119 -10.97 2.96 -8.97
C SER A 119 -10.26 3.09 -7.62
N PHE A 120 -9.38 2.15 -7.27
CA PHE A 120 -8.59 2.15 -6.05
C PHE A 120 -7.74 3.42 -5.93
N ILE A 121 -6.98 3.76 -6.98
CA ILE A 121 -6.16 4.98 -7.02
C ILE A 121 -7.02 6.22 -6.80
N GLY A 122 -8.18 6.32 -7.47
CA GLY A 122 -9.10 7.44 -7.32
C GLY A 122 -9.69 7.57 -5.91
N ARG A 123 -10.07 6.44 -5.29
CA ARG A 123 -10.60 6.42 -3.91
C ARG A 123 -9.53 6.82 -2.89
N VAL A 124 -8.34 6.22 -2.96
CA VAL A 124 -7.20 6.55 -2.09
C VAL A 124 -6.85 8.04 -2.21
N GLU A 125 -6.80 8.59 -3.42
CA GLU A 125 -6.54 10.02 -3.62
C GLU A 125 -7.61 10.92 -2.99
N SER A 126 -8.89 10.58 -3.18
CA SER A 126 -10.00 11.30 -2.57
C SER A 126 -9.95 11.25 -1.03
N ASP A 127 -9.62 10.10 -0.47
CA ASP A 127 -9.58 9.89 0.99
C ASP A 127 -8.35 10.50 1.66
N ILE A 128 -7.21 10.55 0.95
CA ILE A 128 -6.06 11.36 1.36
C ILE A 128 -6.46 12.83 1.40
N ARG A 129 -7.07 13.36 0.34
CA ARG A 129 -7.49 14.76 0.25
C ARG A 129 -8.49 15.16 1.35
N THR A 130 -9.36 14.23 1.73
CA THR A 130 -10.39 14.46 2.77
C THR A 130 -9.94 14.07 4.18
N ARG A 131 -8.69 13.60 4.36
CA ARG A 131 -8.13 13.07 5.62
C ARG A 131 -8.95 11.95 6.26
N ARG A 132 -9.65 11.16 5.43
CA ARG A 132 -10.48 10.02 5.86
C ARG A 132 -9.76 8.68 5.70
N LEU A 133 -8.56 8.70 5.14
CA LEU A 133 -7.79 7.51 4.84
C LEU A 133 -7.50 6.64 6.06
N THR A 134 -7.27 7.24 7.24
CA THR A 134 -7.07 6.51 8.50
C THR A 134 -8.26 5.61 8.84
N VAL A 135 -9.48 6.04 8.51
CA VAL A 135 -10.72 5.29 8.75
C VAL A 135 -10.82 4.09 7.82
N TYR A 136 -10.39 4.24 6.57
CA TYR A 136 -10.50 3.21 5.53
C TYR A 136 -9.23 2.39 5.31
N LEU A 137 -8.15 2.67 6.05
CA LEU A 137 -6.85 2.04 5.83
C LEU A 137 -6.93 0.51 5.90
N ARG A 138 -7.68 -0.03 6.86
CA ARG A 138 -7.92 -1.48 6.97
C ARG A 138 -8.59 -2.05 5.71
N THR A 139 -9.57 -1.36 5.17
CA THR A 139 -10.28 -1.77 3.95
C THR A 139 -9.32 -1.75 2.76
N TYR A 140 -8.56 -0.66 2.59
CA TYR A 140 -7.60 -0.55 1.48
C TYR A 140 -6.50 -1.60 1.54
N LEU A 141 -5.97 -1.91 2.73
CA LEU A 141 -4.98 -2.97 2.90
C LEU A 141 -5.55 -4.34 2.53
N ASN A 142 -6.79 -4.64 2.91
CA ASN A 142 -7.46 -5.89 2.56
C ASN A 142 -7.73 -5.99 1.05
N GLU A 143 -8.20 -4.91 0.42
CA GLU A 143 -8.44 -4.89 -1.03
C GLU A 143 -7.15 -5.09 -1.82
N LEU A 144 -6.10 -4.36 -1.45
CA LEU A 144 -4.77 -4.50 -2.05
C LEU A 144 -4.23 -5.91 -1.92
N TRP A 145 -4.42 -6.51 -0.75
CA TRP A 145 -4.04 -7.88 -0.50
C TRP A 145 -4.76 -8.84 -1.45
N LEU A 146 -6.09 -8.81 -1.48
CA LEU A 146 -6.90 -9.71 -2.31
C LEU A 146 -6.53 -9.60 -3.80
N VAL A 147 -6.36 -8.39 -4.29
CA VAL A 147 -6.02 -8.18 -5.70
C VAL A 147 -4.62 -8.67 -6.02
N ASN A 148 -3.64 -8.42 -5.15
CA ASN A 148 -2.29 -8.93 -5.37
C ASN A 148 -2.24 -10.47 -5.31
N SER A 149 -3.04 -11.10 -4.44
CA SER A 149 -3.18 -12.56 -4.39
C SER A 149 -3.79 -13.11 -5.68
N HIS A 150 -4.91 -12.55 -6.14
CA HIS A 150 -5.53 -12.99 -7.38
C HIS A 150 -4.64 -12.75 -8.60
N TYR A 151 -3.88 -11.65 -8.63
CA TYR A 151 -2.95 -11.40 -9.72
C TYR A 151 -1.86 -12.47 -9.76
N TYR A 152 -1.35 -12.86 -8.59
CA TYR A 152 -0.37 -13.93 -8.45
C TYR A 152 -0.91 -15.29 -8.88
N GLU A 153 -2.19 -15.61 -8.63
CA GLU A 153 -2.80 -16.85 -9.11
C GLU A 153 -2.72 -16.98 -10.64
N PHE A 154 -2.90 -15.90 -11.40
CA PHE A 154 -2.72 -15.94 -12.86
C PHE A 154 -1.27 -16.21 -13.26
N VAL A 155 -0.31 -15.70 -12.48
CA VAL A 155 1.11 -15.96 -12.71
C VAL A 155 1.43 -17.44 -12.50
N GLU A 156 0.92 -18.04 -11.42
CA GLU A 156 1.09 -19.47 -11.15
C GLU A 156 0.40 -20.34 -12.21
N GLN A 157 -0.84 -20.01 -12.58
CA GLN A 157 -1.57 -20.76 -13.62
C GLN A 157 -0.83 -20.71 -14.97
N PHE A 158 -0.32 -19.54 -15.36
CA PHE A 158 0.49 -19.43 -16.58
C PHE A 158 1.73 -20.32 -16.50
N TYR A 159 2.43 -20.32 -15.37
CA TYR A 159 3.59 -21.18 -15.15
C TYR A 159 3.25 -22.67 -15.27
N GLU A 160 2.16 -23.12 -14.64
CA GLU A 160 1.71 -24.52 -14.72
C GLU A 160 1.34 -24.96 -16.14
N ILE A 161 0.85 -24.03 -16.96
CA ILE A 161 0.57 -24.25 -18.38
C ILE A 161 1.87 -24.32 -19.17
N ALA A 162 2.80 -23.41 -18.90
CA ALA A 162 4.11 -23.35 -19.53
C ALA A 162 4.97 -24.60 -19.29
N GLU A 163 4.79 -25.29 -18.16
CA GLU A 163 5.45 -26.59 -17.92
C GLU A 163 4.86 -27.74 -18.77
N LYS A 164 3.62 -27.61 -19.25
CA LYS A 164 2.87 -28.69 -19.91
C LYS A 164 2.80 -28.54 -21.42
N VAL A 165 3.15 -27.36 -21.94
CA VAL A 165 2.99 -27.00 -23.36
C VAL A 165 4.27 -26.36 -23.86
N GLU A 166 4.65 -26.65 -25.09
CA GLU A 166 5.74 -25.96 -25.76
C GLU A 166 5.31 -24.51 -26.06
N ILE A 167 5.91 -23.57 -25.33
CA ILE A 167 5.65 -22.13 -25.47
C ILE A 167 6.72 -21.50 -26.38
N PRO A 168 6.35 -20.57 -27.27
CA PRO A 168 7.32 -19.82 -28.07
C PRO A 168 8.39 -19.14 -27.22
N PRO A 169 9.66 -19.16 -27.64
CA PRO A 169 10.77 -18.58 -26.85
C PRO A 169 10.55 -17.09 -26.54
N GLU A 170 9.93 -16.33 -27.43
CA GLU A 170 9.61 -14.91 -27.20
C GLU A 170 8.67 -14.70 -26.00
N THR A 171 7.73 -15.63 -25.82
CA THR A 171 6.77 -15.60 -24.69
C THR A 171 7.48 -15.94 -23.38
N ILE A 172 8.40 -16.89 -23.41
CA ILE A 172 9.22 -17.26 -22.25
C ILE A 172 10.11 -16.08 -21.83
N ASP A 173 10.76 -15.41 -22.78
CA ASP A 173 11.59 -14.24 -22.51
C ASP A 173 10.78 -13.09 -21.91
N GLN A 174 9.58 -12.84 -22.46
CA GLN A 174 8.67 -11.83 -21.93
C GLN A 174 8.22 -12.17 -20.50
N TYR A 175 7.91 -13.44 -20.22
CA TYR A 175 7.56 -13.91 -18.88
C TYR A 175 8.73 -13.78 -17.90
N ASN A 176 9.94 -14.18 -18.29
CA ASN A 176 11.13 -14.05 -17.44
C ASN A 176 11.39 -12.58 -17.07
N ARG A 177 11.24 -11.65 -18.03
CA ARG A 177 11.34 -10.22 -17.76
C ARG A 177 10.25 -9.74 -16.80
N PHE A 178 9.01 -10.16 -17.02
CA PHE A 178 7.90 -9.88 -16.11
C PHE A 178 8.21 -10.35 -14.69
N VAL A 179 8.65 -11.60 -14.52
CA VAL A 179 8.96 -12.20 -13.22
C VAL A 179 10.04 -11.40 -12.48
N MET A 180 11.12 -11.01 -13.15
CA MET A 180 12.18 -10.20 -12.54
C MET A 180 11.65 -8.86 -12.00
N GLU A 181 10.89 -8.13 -12.82
CA GLU A 181 10.35 -6.82 -12.43
C GLU A 181 9.23 -6.94 -11.39
N TYR A 182 8.38 -7.96 -11.52
CA TYR A 182 7.26 -8.22 -10.63
C TYR A 182 7.71 -8.63 -9.24
N ASN A 183 8.78 -9.44 -9.12
CA ASN A 183 9.33 -9.81 -7.82
C ASN A 183 9.85 -8.61 -7.04
N ALA A 184 10.59 -7.71 -7.71
CA ALA A 184 11.09 -6.50 -7.08
C ALA A 184 9.92 -5.64 -6.57
N PHE A 185 8.90 -5.46 -7.42
CA PHE A 185 7.67 -4.77 -7.03
C PHE A 185 6.95 -5.45 -5.84
N ALA A 186 6.77 -6.77 -5.89
CA ALA A 186 6.07 -7.52 -4.85
C ALA A 186 6.78 -7.43 -3.49
N GLN A 187 8.12 -7.38 -3.50
CA GLN A 187 8.91 -7.15 -2.30
C GLN A 187 8.69 -5.72 -1.75
N ASP A 188 8.82 -4.68 -2.58
CA ASP A 188 8.58 -3.29 -2.17
C ASP A 188 7.16 -3.07 -1.64
N PHE A 189 6.19 -3.73 -2.28
CA PHE A 189 4.79 -3.71 -1.88
C PHE A 189 4.58 -4.35 -0.51
N ARG A 190 5.17 -5.53 -0.27
CA ARG A 190 5.12 -6.23 1.01
C ARG A 190 5.73 -5.40 2.12
N ASP A 191 6.90 -4.80 1.88
CA ASP A 191 7.59 -3.98 2.87
C ASP A 191 6.74 -2.75 3.23
N SER A 192 6.11 -2.11 2.23
CA SER A 192 5.24 -0.96 2.45
C SER A 192 3.95 -1.31 3.21
N ILE A 193 3.34 -2.48 2.94
CA ILE A 193 2.20 -2.99 3.73
C ILE A 193 2.62 -3.29 5.17
N SER A 194 3.80 -3.89 5.37
CA SER A 194 4.35 -4.21 6.69
C SER A 194 4.61 -2.95 7.52
N GLU A 195 5.18 -1.91 6.91
CA GLU A 195 5.34 -0.58 7.53
C GLU A 195 3.99 0.02 7.93
N LEU A 196 3.02 0.05 7.01
CA LEU A 196 1.68 0.58 7.27
C LEU A 196 0.98 -0.14 8.42
N ARG A 197 1.14 -1.46 8.52
CA ARG A 197 0.57 -2.24 9.63
C ARG A 197 1.19 -1.86 10.97
N LYS A 198 2.52 -1.69 11.03
CA LYS A 198 3.21 -1.26 12.26
C LYS A 198 2.70 0.09 12.73
N ILE A 199 2.51 1.03 11.81
CA ILE A 199 2.05 2.39 12.09
C ILE A 199 0.58 2.38 12.54
N ALA A 200 -0.26 1.62 11.83
CA ALA A 200 -1.70 1.57 12.09
C ALA A 200 -2.10 0.67 13.27
N LYS A 201 -1.16 -0.10 13.85
CA LYS A 201 -1.42 -1.13 14.88
C LYS A 201 -2.60 -2.04 14.52
N THR A 202 -2.78 -2.32 13.24
CA THR A 202 -3.87 -3.19 12.79
C THR A 202 -3.49 -4.65 13.06
N GLU A 203 -4.39 -5.39 13.71
CA GLU A 203 -4.24 -6.83 13.99
C GLU A 203 -4.29 -7.71 12.71
N ILE A 204 -4.37 -7.10 11.52
CA ILE A 204 -4.42 -7.80 10.24
C ILE A 204 -3.09 -8.53 10.04
N GLU A 205 -3.09 -9.85 10.19
CA GLU A 205 -1.90 -10.68 10.03
C GLU A 205 -1.35 -10.52 8.60
N PRO A 206 -0.03 -10.28 8.41
CA PRO A 206 0.55 -10.27 7.09
C PRO A 206 0.56 -11.74 6.69
N PRO A 207 -0.13 -12.13 5.62
CA PRO A 207 -0.21 -13.53 5.22
C PRO A 207 1.21 -14.12 5.17
N ALA A 208 1.43 -15.01 6.13
CA ALA A 208 2.55 -15.90 6.11
C ALA A 208 2.26 -16.89 4.99
N LEU A 209 3.23 -17.08 4.09
CA LEU A 209 3.12 -17.85 2.86
C LEU A 209 2.29 -17.16 1.75
N ILE A 210 2.94 -16.82 0.65
CA ILE A 210 2.47 -17.02 -0.75
C ILE A 210 3.61 -16.66 -1.70
N TYR A 211 4.48 -15.70 -1.36
CA TYR A 211 5.62 -15.37 -2.21
C TYR A 211 6.84 -16.26 -1.93
N ARG A 212 6.75 -17.55 -2.32
CA ARG A 212 7.98 -18.21 -2.78
C ARG A 212 8.42 -17.41 -4.00
N ILE A 213 9.51 -16.65 -3.84
CA ILE A 213 10.17 -15.85 -4.87
C ILE A 213 10.04 -16.57 -6.21
N LEU A 214 9.36 -15.96 -7.19
CA LEU A 214 9.27 -16.49 -8.54
C LEU A 214 10.68 -16.44 -9.12
N LEU A 215 11.50 -17.48 -8.95
CA LEU A 215 12.80 -17.48 -9.60
C LEU A 215 12.57 -17.50 -11.12
N PRO A 216 13.39 -16.80 -11.94
CA PRO A 216 13.40 -17.05 -13.38
C PRO A 216 13.79 -18.53 -13.58
N ARG A 217 12.79 -19.36 -13.87
CA ARG A 217 12.93 -20.83 -13.90
C ARG A 217 13.03 -21.40 -15.31
N PHE A 218 12.71 -20.60 -16.32
CA PHE A 218 12.95 -20.96 -17.71
C PHE A 218 14.35 -20.49 -18.09
N GLN A 219 15.36 -21.35 -17.91
CA GLN A 219 16.67 -21.13 -18.50
C GLN A 219 16.56 -21.43 -20.00
N VAL A 220 16.82 -20.41 -20.81
CA VAL A 220 17.01 -20.54 -22.26
C VAL A 220 18.17 -21.52 -22.49
N TRP A 221 17.89 -22.66 -23.11
CA TRP A 221 18.91 -23.55 -23.67
C TRP A 221 19.15 -23.19 -25.13
#